data_AF-A0A7W8JQL8-F1
#
_entry.id   AF-A0A7W8JQL8-F1
#
_cell.length_a   1.000
_cell.length_b   1.000
_cell.length_c   1.000
_cell.angle_alpha   90.00
_cell.angle_beta   90.00
_cell.angle_gamma   90.00
#
_symmetry.space_group_name_H-M   'P 1'
#
loop_
_entity.id
_entity.type
_entity.pdbx_description
1 polymer ?
#
loop_
_entity_poly.entity_id
_entity_poly.type
_entity_poly.pdbx_seq_one_letter_code
_entity_poly.pdbx_strand_id
1 'polypeptide(L)'
;MTQPPPDAPTGFPALPPTAAELTAARAGVTLRGGRIVGALGVLAALTALGGLLGAWVLWLSFRTLPRWLASLDQWSNGDLAQLDFAGLVPNWTLPALLILTLLGTALCVWAILVDRKTVGAVRDQTLSPSAAHLDALERSALTVRPWITLGQIAPIVQMLLPLLALPLMLGLMRRGDPQTFPGLGPLETATLVLGILVQGLPTLVITWLILGSVRRWLDAVVQRARRPLAVRPAARALDPWLLFTVVLLVLGLAGLLLGGLPLVAVSAFVGGAPLNDPQLAALGVTPAALRVTLLLGAAAMLGGALFSTLLILLMAWSRGFATNVATVLDSGLPGSTPAPIPDPWNSPPQPAQARDPS
;
A
#
# COMPACT_ATOMS: atom_id res chain seq x y z
N MET A 1 21.79 30.45 -38.81
CA MET A 1 20.63 29.52 -38.74
C MET A 1 21.17 28.11 -38.88
N THR A 2 21.54 27.47 -37.77
CA THR A 2 22.00 26.08 -37.74
C THR A 2 20.81 25.22 -37.38
N GLN A 3 20.34 24.46 -38.37
CA GLN A 3 19.31 23.45 -38.23
C GLN A 3 19.80 22.40 -37.21
N PRO A 4 19.01 22.02 -36.20
CA PRO A 4 19.39 20.92 -35.32
C PRO A 4 19.41 19.60 -36.13
N PRO A 5 20.27 18.64 -35.77
CA PRO A 5 20.37 17.37 -36.48
C PRO A 5 19.05 16.59 -36.38
N PRO A 6 18.67 15.81 -37.42
CA PRO A 6 17.47 14.98 -37.36
C PRO A 6 17.60 13.95 -36.25
N ASP A 7 16.56 13.88 -35.41
CA ASP A 7 16.45 12.94 -34.31
C ASP A 7 16.73 11.51 -34.78
N ALA A 8 17.72 10.88 -34.13
CA ALA A 8 17.98 9.46 -34.33
C ALA A 8 16.72 8.66 -33.96
N PRO A 9 16.30 7.68 -34.78
CA PRO A 9 15.14 6.84 -34.45
C PRO A 9 15.46 6.01 -33.21
N THR A 10 15.03 6.49 -32.04
CA THR A 10 15.16 5.83 -30.75
C THR A 10 14.10 4.73 -30.61
N GLY A 11 14.30 3.64 -31.34
CA GLY A 11 13.49 2.44 -31.15
C GLY A 11 13.60 1.50 -32.34
N PHE A 12 14.34 0.40 -32.16
CA PHE A 12 14.22 -0.74 -33.06
C PHE A 12 12.74 -1.11 -33.20
N PRO A 13 12.20 -1.28 -34.43
CA PRO A 13 10.85 -1.81 -34.60
C PRO A 13 10.78 -3.15 -33.88
N ALA A 14 9.89 -3.26 -32.91
CA ALA A 14 9.71 -4.49 -32.18
C ALA A 14 9.23 -5.55 -33.17
N LEU A 15 10.13 -6.47 -33.52
CA LEU A 15 9.80 -7.61 -34.37
C LEU A 15 8.56 -8.34 -33.80
N PRO A 16 7.67 -8.85 -34.68
CA PRO A 16 6.53 -9.63 -34.22
C PRO A 16 7.03 -10.81 -33.38
N PRO A 17 6.34 -11.14 -32.26
CA PRO A 17 6.78 -12.20 -31.37
C PRO A 17 6.82 -13.54 -32.11
N THR A 18 7.86 -14.33 -31.85
CA THR A 18 7.98 -15.67 -32.45
C THR A 18 6.89 -16.62 -31.91
N ALA A 19 6.58 -17.70 -32.63
CA ALA A 19 5.62 -18.70 -32.16
C ALA A 19 6.03 -19.34 -30.81
N ALA A 20 7.35 -19.51 -30.58
CA ALA A 20 7.90 -19.97 -29.32
C ALA A 20 7.68 -18.97 -28.18
N GLU A 21 7.94 -17.68 -28.43
CA GLU A 21 7.67 -16.60 -27.47
C GLU A 21 6.19 -16.49 -27.12
N LEU A 22 5.29 -16.61 -28.10
CA LEU A 22 3.86 -16.59 -27.87
C LEU A 22 3.40 -17.77 -27.00
N THR A 23 3.95 -18.96 -27.25
CA THR A 23 3.65 -20.17 -26.46
C THR A 23 4.14 -20.03 -25.02
N ALA A 24 5.37 -19.53 -24.84
CA ALA A 24 5.93 -19.21 -23.53
C ALA A 24 5.13 -18.13 -22.79
N ALA A 25 4.68 -17.09 -23.51
CA ALA A 25 3.84 -16.04 -22.96
C ALA A 25 2.50 -16.57 -22.47
N ARG A 26 1.80 -17.40 -23.27
CA ARG A 26 0.53 -18.05 -22.85
C ARG A 26 0.71 -18.94 -21.63
N ALA A 27 1.75 -19.79 -21.61
CA ALA A 27 2.08 -20.60 -20.43
C ALA A 27 2.37 -19.73 -19.21
N GLY A 28 3.08 -18.62 -19.41
CA GLY A 28 3.39 -17.65 -18.38
C GLY A 28 2.15 -16.90 -17.85
N VAL A 29 1.18 -16.54 -18.69
CA VAL A 29 -0.11 -15.96 -18.27
C VAL A 29 -0.87 -16.94 -17.37
N THR A 30 -0.94 -18.21 -17.77
CA THR A 30 -1.58 -19.27 -16.97
C THR A 30 -0.92 -19.45 -15.61
N LEU A 31 0.41 -19.63 -15.58
CA LEU A 31 1.15 -19.90 -14.36
C LEU A 31 1.14 -18.69 -13.41
N ARG A 32 1.52 -17.50 -13.90
CA ARG A 32 1.62 -16.29 -13.07
C ARG A 32 0.24 -15.80 -12.65
N GLY A 33 -0.76 -15.83 -13.54
CA GLY A 33 -2.14 -15.49 -13.21
C GLY A 33 -2.71 -16.40 -12.12
N GLY A 34 -2.48 -17.72 -12.21
CA GLY A 34 -2.87 -18.65 -11.15
C GLY A 34 -2.20 -18.38 -9.80
N ARG A 35 -0.89 -18.11 -9.80
CA ARG A 35 -0.13 -17.77 -8.58
C ARG A 35 -0.61 -16.47 -7.94
N ILE A 36 -0.85 -15.41 -8.73
CA ILE A 36 -1.36 -14.13 -8.24
C ILE A 36 -2.75 -14.32 -7.62
N VAL A 37 -3.66 -15.01 -8.32
CA VAL A 37 -5.02 -15.27 -7.81
C VAL A 37 -4.99 -16.07 -6.50
N GLY A 38 -4.13 -17.09 -6.42
CA GLY A 38 -3.94 -17.88 -5.19
C GLY A 38 -3.34 -17.06 -4.05
N ALA A 39 -2.28 -16.30 -4.31
CA ALA A 39 -1.61 -15.46 -3.33
C ALA A 39 -2.48 -14.33 -2.81
N LEU A 40 -3.31 -13.69 -3.66
CA LEU A 40 -4.32 -12.74 -3.22
C LEU A 40 -5.37 -13.40 -2.33
N GLY A 41 -5.75 -14.66 -2.61
CA GLY A 41 -6.62 -15.44 -1.72
C GLY A 41 -6.01 -15.66 -0.33
N VAL A 42 -4.73 -16.04 -0.27
CA VAL A 42 -3.98 -16.18 1.00
C VAL A 42 -3.86 -14.83 1.70
N LEU A 43 -3.54 -13.76 0.97
CA LEU A 43 -3.41 -12.41 1.50
C LEU A 43 -4.74 -11.91 2.11
N ALA A 44 -5.87 -12.20 1.47
CA ALA A 44 -7.20 -11.88 2.00
C ALA A 44 -7.46 -12.61 3.32
N ALA A 45 -7.14 -13.91 3.40
CA ALA A 45 -7.31 -14.69 4.62
C ALA A 45 -6.40 -14.20 5.74
N LEU A 46 -5.13 -13.91 5.45
CA LEU A 46 -4.18 -13.37 6.44
C LEU A 46 -4.62 -11.99 6.92
N THR A 47 -5.09 -11.11 6.03
CA THR A 47 -5.61 -9.78 6.38
C THR A 47 -6.85 -9.90 7.27
N ALA A 48 -7.78 -10.79 6.94
CA ALA A 48 -8.98 -11.02 7.75
C ALA A 48 -8.62 -11.54 9.15
N LEU A 49 -7.74 -12.54 9.24
CA LEU A 49 -7.27 -13.07 10.51
C LEU A 49 -6.52 -12.01 11.33
N GLY A 50 -5.66 -11.22 10.70
CA GLY A 50 -4.93 -10.14 11.33
C GLY A 50 -5.85 -9.05 11.87
N GLY A 51 -6.88 -8.66 11.13
CA GLY A 51 -7.88 -7.69 11.58
C GLY A 51 -8.75 -8.21 12.74
N LEU A 52 -9.16 -9.48 12.71
CA LEU A 52 -9.86 -10.12 13.83
C LEU A 52 -8.98 -10.21 15.08
N LEU A 53 -7.72 -10.60 14.91
CA LEU A 53 -6.75 -10.61 16.00
C LEU A 53 -6.52 -9.20 16.56
N GLY A 54 -6.39 -8.20 15.69
CA GLY A 54 -6.25 -6.80 16.07
C GLY A 54 -7.45 -6.27 16.86
N ALA A 55 -8.67 -6.57 16.41
CA ALA A 55 -9.90 -6.23 17.13
C ALA A 55 -9.96 -6.94 18.50
N TRP A 56 -9.56 -8.20 18.57
CA TRP A 56 -9.49 -8.95 19.82
C TRP A 56 -8.44 -8.37 20.79
N VAL A 57 -7.24 -8.03 20.32
CA VAL A 57 -6.19 -7.38 21.12
C VAL A 57 -6.63 -6.00 21.59
N LEU A 58 -7.32 -5.22 20.75
CA LEU A 58 -7.87 -3.92 21.10
C LEU A 58 -8.91 -4.06 22.22
N TRP A 59 -9.85 -4.99 22.07
CA TRP A 59 -10.86 -5.28 23.08
C TRP A 59 -10.23 -5.73 24.41
N LEU A 60 -9.24 -6.62 24.34
CA LEU A 60 -8.51 -7.10 25.52
C LEU A 60 -7.78 -5.95 26.21
N SER A 61 -7.08 -5.11 25.45
CA SER A 61 -6.35 -3.92 25.95
C SER A 61 -7.27 -3.01 26.75
N PHE A 62 -8.45 -2.66 26.21
CA PHE A 62 -9.44 -1.84 26.89
C PHE A 62 -10.03 -2.51 28.14
N ARG A 63 -10.20 -3.84 28.14
CA ARG A 63 -10.67 -4.57 29.32
C ARG A 63 -9.62 -4.60 30.44
N THR A 64 -8.34 -4.64 30.07
CA THR A 64 -7.23 -4.66 31.03
C THR A 64 -6.81 -3.27 31.50
N LEU A 65 -7.11 -2.21 30.73
CA LEU A 65 -6.67 -0.84 31.00
C LEU A 65 -7.06 -0.32 32.40
N PRO A 66 -8.30 -0.54 32.91
CA PRO A 66 -8.66 -0.07 34.25
C PRO A 66 -7.82 -0.70 35.36
N ARG A 67 -7.40 -1.96 35.20
CA ARG A 67 -6.51 -2.63 36.16
C ARG A 67 -5.10 -2.04 36.12
N TRP A 68 -4.60 -1.74 34.92
CA TRP A 68 -3.31 -1.06 34.74
C TRP A 68 -3.32 0.36 35.32
N LEU A 69 -4.39 1.12 35.10
CA LEU A 69 -4.55 2.46 35.68
C LEU A 69 -4.67 2.40 37.21
N ALA A 70 -5.43 1.45 37.76
CA ALA A 70 -5.54 1.25 39.20
C ALA A 70 -4.20 0.85 39.83
N SER A 71 -3.36 0.06 39.13
CA SER A 71 -1.99 -0.14 39.58
C SER A 71 -1.21 1.18 39.54
N LEU A 72 -1.24 1.97 38.47
CA LEU A 72 -0.47 3.23 38.43
C LEU A 72 -0.85 4.22 39.54
N ASP A 73 -2.12 4.30 39.91
CA ASP A 73 -2.62 5.14 41.01
C ASP A 73 -2.02 4.75 42.37
N GLN A 74 -2.08 3.45 42.72
CA GLN A 74 -1.47 2.90 43.94
C GLN A 74 0.03 3.18 44.04
N TRP A 75 0.69 3.23 42.88
CA TRP A 75 2.14 3.43 42.76
C TRP A 75 2.56 4.90 42.89
N SER A 76 1.65 5.82 42.60
CA SER A 76 1.86 7.26 42.78
C SER A 76 1.67 7.74 44.22
N ASN A 77 1.43 6.84 45.18
CA ASN A 77 0.99 7.21 46.54
C ASN A 77 -0.26 8.12 46.54
N GLY A 78 -1.10 8.04 45.50
CA GLY A 78 -2.26 8.91 45.33
C GLY A 78 -1.96 10.33 44.80
N ASP A 79 -0.73 10.63 44.34
CA ASP A 79 -0.40 11.90 43.67
C ASP A 79 -1.03 12.01 42.28
N LEU A 80 -1.39 10.88 41.64
CA LEU A 80 -2.24 10.91 40.46
C LEU A 80 -3.68 11.17 40.92
N ALA A 81 -4.20 12.37 40.64
CA ALA A 81 -5.60 12.69 40.88
C ALA A 81 -6.49 11.59 40.28
N GLN A 82 -7.20 10.82 41.13
CA GLN A 82 -8.08 9.69 40.79
C GLN A 82 -8.48 9.69 39.31
N LEU A 83 -7.67 9.04 38.48
CA LEU A 83 -7.82 9.04 37.02
C LEU A 83 -8.99 8.11 36.71
N ASP A 84 -10.21 8.64 36.78
CA ASP A 84 -11.41 7.91 36.41
C ASP A 84 -11.33 7.58 34.91
N PHE A 85 -11.18 6.30 34.60
CA PHE A 85 -11.17 5.80 33.24
C PHE A 85 -12.41 6.25 32.45
N ALA A 86 -13.58 6.32 33.11
CA ALA A 86 -14.81 6.79 32.50
C ALA A 86 -14.79 8.31 32.20
N GLY A 87 -13.97 9.09 32.91
CA GLY A 87 -13.72 10.51 32.64
C GLY A 87 -12.66 10.76 31.58
N LEU A 88 -11.71 9.84 31.37
CA LEU A 88 -10.59 9.98 30.43
C LEU A 88 -10.88 9.43 29.04
N VAL A 89 -11.59 8.30 28.97
CA VAL A 89 -11.87 7.60 27.72
C VAL A 89 -13.37 7.54 27.53
N PRO A 90 -13.93 8.28 26.56
CA PRO A 90 -15.35 8.24 26.29
C PRO A 90 -15.83 6.80 26.03
N ASN A 91 -17.01 6.45 26.55
CA ASN A 91 -17.60 5.12 26.39
C ASN A 91 -17.79 4.68 24.92
N TRP A 92 -17.88 5.63 23.99
CA TRP A 92 -17.97 5.37 22.56
C TRP A 92 -16.61 5.06 21.89
N THR A 93 -15.48 5.29 22.55
CA THR A 93 -14.15 5.12 21.96
C THR A 93 -13.86 3.67 21.58
N LEU A 94 -14.13 2.72 22.49
CA LEU A 94 -13.93 1.30 22.20
C LEU A 94 -14.81 0.81 21.02
N PRO A 95 -16.15 1.02 21.01
CA PRO A 95 -16.97 0.58 19.89
C PRO A 95 -16.58 1.30 18.59
N ALA A 96 -16.22 2.59 18.63
CA ALA A 96 -15.74 3.30 17.44
C ALA A 96 -14.45 2.69 16.88
N LEU A 97 -13.44 2.44 17.72
CA LEU A 97 -12.18 1.83 17.28
C LEU A 97 -12.36 0.40 16.77
N LEU A 98 -13.22 -0.40 17.41
CA LEU A 98 -13.55 -1.75 16.94
C LEU A 98 -14.24 -1.71 15.58
N ILE A 99 -15.26 -0.85 15.42
CA ILE A 99 -15.97 -0.67 14.14
C ILE A 99 -15.01 -0.22 13.06
N LEU A 100 -14.17 0.78 13.32
CA LEU A 100 -13.19 1.28 12.35
C LEU A 100 -12.16 0.20 11.97
N THR A 101 -11.69 -0.59 12.94
CA THR A 101 -10.74 -1.69 12.68
C THR A 101 -11.38 -2.77 11.81
N LEU A 102 -12.60 -3.20 12.14
CA LEU A 102 -13.32 -4.23 11.39
C LEU A 102 -13.73 -3.73 10.00
N LEU A 103 -14.21 -2.49 9.90
CA LEU A 103 -14.58 -1.87 8.62
C LEU A 103 -13.36 -1.70 7.72
N GLY A 104 -12.25 -1.20 8.26
CA GLY A 104 -10.98 -1.10 7.53
C GLY A 104 -10.50 -2.46 7.04
N THR A 105 -10.55 -3.48 7.90
CA THR A 105 -10.21 -4.87 7.54
C THR A 105 -11.11 -5.39 6.42
N ALA A 106 -12.42 -5.22 6.55
CA ALA A 106 -13.39 -5.68 5.56
C ALA A 106 -13.17 -5.00 4.20
N LEU A 107 -12.88 -3.71 4.21
CA LEU A 107 -12.59 -2.94 3.00
C LEU A 107 -11.27 -3.38 2.35
N CYS A 108 -10.22 -3.66 3.14
CA CYS A 108 -8.97 -4.23 2.64
C CYS A 108 -9.18 -5.61 2.01
N VAL A 109 -9.89 -6.51 2.71
CA VAL A 109 -10.20 -7.86 2.19
C VAL A 109 -11.01 -7.76 0.90
N TRP A 110 -12.03 -6.90 0.89
CA TRP A 110 -12.83 -6.65 -0.29
C TRP A 110 -11.99 -6.16 -1.47
N ALA A 111 -11.08 -5.20 -1.27
CA ALA A 111 -10.17 -4.73 -2.31
C ALA A 111 -9.29 -5.86 -2.87
N ILE A 112 -8.71 -6.70 -2.01
CA ILE A 112 -7.91 -7.86 -2.42
C ILE A 112 -8.73 -8.84 -3.27
N LEU A 113 -9.99 -9.08 -2.91
CA LEU A 113 -10.89 -9.97 -3.66
C LEU A 113 -11.29 -9.37 -5.02
N VAL A 114 -11.46 -8.05 -5.10
CA VAL A 114 -11.70 -7.33 -6.35
C VAL A 114 -10.49 -7.42 -7.27
N ASP A 115 -9.27 -7.23 -6.74
CA ASP A 115 -8.04 -7.39 -7.50
C ASP A 115 -7.88 -8.83 -8.00
N ARG A 116 -8.18 -9.82 -7.13
CA ARG A 116 -8.17 -11.25 -7.48
C ARG A 116 -9.10 -11.54 -8.65
N LYS A 117 -10.32 -11.00 -8.62
CA LYS A 117 -11.31 -11.15 -9.70
C LYS A 117 -10.83 -10.47 -11.00
N THR A 118 -10.23 -9.29 -10.89
CA THR A 118 -9.72 -8.53 -12.04
C THR A 118 -8.57 -9.26 -12.73
N VAL A 119 -7.61 -9.79 -11.98
CA VAL A 119 -6.51 -10.61 -12.53
C VAL A 119 -7.05 -11.88 -13.21
N GLY A 120 -8.05 -12.53 -12.60
CA GLY A 120 -8.75 -13.68 -13.20
C GLY A 120 -9.39 -13.31 -14.54
N ALA A 121 -10.16 -12.22 -14.58
CA ALA A 121 -10.83 -11.77 -15.80
C ALA A 121 -9.84 -11.39 -16.91
N VAL A 122 -8.72 -10.74 -16.58
CA VAL A 122 -7.65 -10.45 -17.55
C VAL A 122 -7.06 -11.74 -18.10
N ARG A 123 -6.74 -12.70 -17.22
CA ARG A 123 -6.20 -14.01 -17.63
C ARG A 123 -7.15 -14.73 -18.58
N ASP A 124 -8.42 -14.85 -18.22
CA ASP A 124 -9.42 -15.61 -18.98
C ASP A 124 -9.69 -14.96 -20.34
N GLN A 125 -9.81 -13.63 -20.39
CA GLN A 125 -9.95 -12.89 -21.65
C GLN A 125 -8.70 -13.00 -22.54
N THR A 126 -7.50 -13.06 -21.94
CA THR A 126 -6.24 -13.16 -22.70
C THR A 126 -6.02 -14.56 -23.29
N LEU A 127 -6.38 -15.61 -22.55
CA LEU A 127 -6.16 -17.00 -22.98
C LEU A 127 -7.27 -17.54 -23.87
N SER A 128 -8.52 -17.16 -23.57
CA SER A 128 -9.72 -17.70 -24.22
C SER A 128 -10.72 -16.56 -24.50
N PRO A 129 -10.49 -15.71 -25.51
CA PRO A 129 -11.31 -14.53 -25.75
C PRO A 129 -12.77 -14.93 -26.06
N SER A 130 -13.72 -14.37 -25.32
CA SER A 130 -15.16 -14.57 -25.55
C SER A 130 -15.95 -13.32 -25.12
N ALA A 131 -17.19 -13.16 -25.59
CA ALA A 131 -18.05 -12.06 -25.17
C ALA A 131 -18.30 -12.08 -23.65
N ALA A 132 -18.52 -13.28 -23.07
CA ALA A 132 -18.72 -13.43 -21.63
C ALA A 132 -17.48 -13.02 -20.80
N HIS A 133 -16.28 -13.34 -21.28
CA HIS A 133 -15.03 -12.94 -20.62
C HIS A 133 -14.75 -11.44 -20.76
N LEU A 134 -15.13 -10.84 -21.89
CA LEU A 134 -15.06 -9.38 -22.09
C LEU A 134 -15.98 -8.66 -21.10
N ASP A 135 -17.24 -9.09 -20.96
CA ASP A 135 -18.19 -8.50 -20.00
C ASP A 135 -17.71 -8.64 -18.55
N ALA A 136 -17.05 -9.74 -18.22
CA ALA A 136 -16.44 -9.95 -16.90
C ALA A 136 -15.26 -9.01 -16.65
N LEU A 137 -14.38 -8.84 -17.65
CA LEU A 137 -13.25 -7.92 -17.59
C LEU A 137 -13.70 -6.46 -17.45
N GLU A 138 -14.70 -6.04 -18.23
CA GLU A 138 -15.22 -4.68 -18.19
C GLU A 138 -15.86 -4.34 -16.85
N ARG A 139 -16.70 -5.22 -16.31
CA ARG A 139 -17.28 -5.03 -14.97
C ARG A 139 -16.21 -4.95 -13.89
N SER A 140 -15.16 -5.76 -14.00
CA SER A 140 -14.05 -5.73 -13.06
C SER A 140 -13.26 -4.41 -13.18
N ALA A 141 -12.98 -3.94 -14.39
CA ALA A 141 -12.32 -2.66 -14.62
C ALA A 141 -13.15 -1.45 -14.15
N LEU A 142 -14.48 -1.46 -14.39
CA LEU A 142 -15.40 -0.44 -13.89
C LEU A 142 -15.44 -0.42 -12.36
N THR A 143 -15.33 -1.60 -11.72
CA THR A 143 -15.24 -1.70 -10.27
C THR A 143 -13.92 -1.10 -9.78
N VAL A 144 -12.77 -1.45 -10.37
CA VAL A 144 -11.44 -1.05 -9.87
C VAL A 144 -11.10 0.42 -10.10
N ARG A 145 -11.52 1.02 -11.22
CA ARG A 145 -11.19 2.42 -11.59
C ARG A 145 -11.45 3.48 -10.50
N PRO A 146 -12.64 3.54 -9.87
CA PRO A 146 -12.89 4.51 -8.80
C PRO A 146 -11.97 4.25 -7.59
N TRP A 147 -11.65 3.00 -7.28
CA TRP A 147 -10.75 2.66 -6.16
C TRP A 147 -9.30 3.03 -6.41
N ILE A 148 -8.81 2.88 -7.64
CA ILE A 148 -7.50 3.42 -8.03
C ILE A 148 -7.48 4.93 -7.81
N THR A 149 -8.54 5.63 -8.25
CA THR A 149 -8.64 7.08 -8.09
C THR A 149 -8.71 7.49 -6.62
N LEU A 150 -9.49 6.77 -5.82
CA LEU A 150 -9.56 6.96 -4.36
C LEU A 150 -8.20 6.67 -3.70
N GLY A 151 -7.49 5.63 -4.14
CA GLY A 151 -6.14 5.31 -3.68
C GLY A 151 -5.09 6.36 -4.06
N GLN A 152 -5.31 7.11 -5.14
CA GLN A 152 -4.51 8.30 -5.46
C GLN A 152 -4.85 9.47 -4.53
N ILE A 153 -6.13 9.65 -4.17
CA ILE A 153 -6.55 10.73 -3.27
C ILE A 153 -6.17 10.45 -1.81
N ALA A 154 -6.14 9.19 -1.37
CA ALA A 154 -5.91 8.82 0.02
C ALA A 154 -4.60 9.37 0.61
N PRO A 155 -3.42 9.29 -0.05
CA PRO A 155 -2.20 9.93 0.42
C PRO A 155 -2.30 11.45 0.58
N ILE A 156 -3.09 12.12 -0.26
CA ILE A 156 -3.33 13.58 -0.13
C ILE A 156 -4.07 13.83 1.18
N VAL A 157 -5.15 13.10 1.42
CA VAL A 157 -5.93 13.21 2.66
C VAL A 157 -5.06 12.87 3.88
N GLN A 158 -4.24 11.83 3.79
CA GLN A 158 -3.32 11.43 4.85
C GLN A 158 -2.24 12.49 5.14
N MET A 159 -1.81 13.25 4.14
CA MET A 159 -0.89 14.38 4.32
C MET A 159 -1.60 15.62 4.88
N LEU A 160 -2.84 15.88 4.46
CA LEU A 160 -3.63 17.02 4.94
C LEU A 160 -4.06 16.86 6.40
N LEU A 161 -4.35 15.63 6.86
CA LEU A 161 -4.73 15.37 8.25
C LEU A 161 -3.74 15.93 9.28
N PRO A 162 -2.43 15.58 9.26
CA PRO A 162 -1.47 16.13 10.20
C PRO A 162 -1.25 17.63 10.01
N LEU A 163 -1.33 18.15 8.77
CA LEU A 163 -1.24 19.60 8.52
C LEU A 163 -2.39 20.37 9.17
N LEU A 164 -3.60 19.80 9.19
CA LEU A 164 -4.77 20.37 9.85
C LEU A 164 -4.77 20.12 11.37
N ALA A 165 -4.26 18.97 11.81
CA ALA A 165 -4.20 18.60 13.22
C ALA A 165 -3.10 19.33 13.99
N LEU A 166 -1.99 19.68 13.34
CA LEU A 166 -0.86 20.39 13.95
C LEU A 166 -1.28 21.72 14.62
N PRO A 167 -1.97 22.67 13.95
CA PRO A 167 -2.39 23.92 14.59
C PRO A 167 -3.43 23.68 15.69
N LEU A 168 -4.30 22.67 15.54
CA LEU A 168 -5.27 22.30 16.57
C LEU A 168 -4.58 21.77 17.84
N MET A 169 -3.64 20.84 17.68
CA MET A 169 -2.85 20.25 18.77
C MET A 169 -2.02 21.32 19.49
N LEU A 170 -1.34 22.19 18.75
CA LEU A 170 -0.58 23.30 19.33
C LEU A 170 -1.48 24.30 20.06
N GLY A 171 -2.66 24.58 19.51
CA GLY A 171 -3.68 25.43 20.16
C GLY A 171 -4.22 24.82 21.46
N LEU A 172 -4.46 23.50 21.47
CA LEU A 172 -4.91 22.77 22.66
C LEU A 172 -3.82 22.69 23.74
N MET A 173 -2.58 22.37 23.37
CA MET A 173 -1.44 22.32 24.32
C MET A 173 -1.23 23.68 24.98
N ARG A 174 -1.25 24.77 24.21
CA ARG A 174 -1.13 26.14 24.74
C ARG A 174 -2.25 26.50 25.70
N ARG A 175 -3.45 25.93 25.51
CA ARG A 175 -4.61 26.18 26.38
C ARG A 175 -4.56 25.34 27.66
N GLY A 176 -4.00 24.13 27.59
CA GLY A 176 -3.87 23.20 28.73
C GLY A 176 -2.71 23.55 29.66
N ASP A 177 -1.59 24.02 29.12
CA ASP A 177 -0.43 24.44 29.91
C ASP A 177 0.33 25.61 29.24
N PRO A 178 -0.15 26.85 29.43
CA PRO A 178 0.43 28.04 28.81
C PRO A 178 1.81 28.41 29.35
N GLN A 179 2.22 27.88 30.52
CA GLN A 179 3.51 28.19 31.13
C GLN A 179 4.63 27.27 30.62
N THR A 180 4.32 26.00 30.39
CA THR A 180 5.29 25.01 29.87
C THR A 180 5.39 25.01 28.35
N PHE A 181 4.33 25.42 27.63
CA PHE A 181 4.30 25.56 26.18
C PHE A 181 4.01 27.00 25.74
N PRO A 182 5.04 27.87 25.59
CA PRO A 182 4.86 29.24 25.09
C PRO A 182 4.39 29.30 23.62
N GLY A 183 4.34 28.16 22.94
CA GLY A 183 4.04 28.00 21.52
C GLY A 183 5.31 27.75 20.71
N LEU A 184 5.15 27.14 19.53
CA LEU A 184 6.23 27.05 18.56
C LEU A 184 6.37 28.38 17.83
N GLY A 185 7.60 28.84 17.62
CA GLY A 185 7.87 30.01 16.80
C GLY A 185 7.55 29.75 15.32
N PRO A 186 7.58 30.81 14.49
CA PRO A 186 7.33 30.69 13.05
C PRO A 186 8.30 29.72 12.37
N LEU A 187 9.55 29.68 12.82
CA LEU A 187 10.60 28.85 12.24
C LEU A 187 10.39 27.36 12.54
N GLU A 188 10.05 27.02 13.78
CA GLU A 188 9.78 25.65 14.21
C GLU A 188 8.51 25.12 13.54
N THR A 189 7.47 25.96 13.44
CA THR A 189 6.24 25.63 12.72
C THR A 189 6.52 25.40 11.23
N ALA A 190 7.30 26.28 10.59
CA ALA A 190 7.71 26.10 9.21
C ALA A 190 8.55 24.83 8.99
N THR A 191 9.42 24.50 9.93
CA THR A 191 10.26 23.29 9.88
C THR A 191 9.41 22.01 10.01
N LEU A 192 8.40 22.00 10.90
CA LEU A 192 7.46 20.88 11.03
C LEU A 192 6.61 20.70 9.76
N VAL A 193 6.08 21.79 9.21
CA VAL A 193 5.32 21.75 7.95
C VAL A 193 6.20 21.24 6.81
N LEU A 194 7.42 21.76 6.69
CA LEU A 194 8.38 21.30 5.69
C LEU A 194 8.72 19.82 5.88
N GLY A 195 8.90 19.36 7.12
CA GLY A 195 9.11 17.95 7.43
C GLY A 195 7.97 17.05 6.95
N ILE A 196 6.71 17.45 7.22
CA ILE A 196 5.52 16.72 6.73
C ILE A 196 5.51 16.67 5.20
N LEU A 197 5.81 17.78 4.53
CA LEU A 197 5.83 17.85 3.07
C LEU A 197 6.95 16.99 2.45
N VAL A 198 8.18 17.12 2.96
CA VAL A 198 9.35 16.38 2.48
C VAL A 198 9.17 14.87 2.68
N GLN A 199 8.51 14.45 3.76
CA GLN A 199 8.22 13.04 4.03
C GLN A 199 7.03 12.52 3.20
N GLY A 200 5.98 13.33 3.03
CA GLY A 200 4.73 12.94 2.38
C GLY A 200 4.78 12.96 0.85
N LEU A 201 5.42 13.96 0.25
CA LEU A 201 5.44 14.18 -1.20
C LEU A 201 6.00 12.98 -1.98
N PRO A 202 7.14 12.37 -1.60
CA PRO A 202 7.66 11.20 -2.31
C PRO A 202 6.64 10.06 -2.33
N THR A 203 6.03 9.77 -1.19
CA THR A 203 5.02 8.70 -1.04
C THR A 203 3.81 8.96 -1.92
N LEU A 204 3.33 10.22 -1.96
CA LEU A 204 2.22 10.64 -2.81
C LEU A 204 2.55 10.44 -4.29
N VAL A 205 3.68 10.97 -4.75
CA VAL A 205 4.11 10.90 -6.16
C VAL A 205 4.29 9.44 -6.59
N ILE A 206 4.97 8.63 -5.78
CA ILE A 206 5.19 7.21 -6.08
C ILE A 206 3.86 6.45 -6.17
N THR A 207 2.97 6.64 -5.19
CA THR A 207 1.65 5.97 -5.18
C THR A 207 0.84 6.36 -6.41
N TRP A 208 0.85 7.64 -6.77
CA TRP A 208 0.17 8.15 -7.96
C TRP A 208 0.67 7.52 -9.25
N LEU A 209 2.00 7.44 -9.42
CA LEU A 209 2.63 6.91 -10.61
C LEU A 209 2.40 5.41 -10.75
N ILE A 210 2.52 4.64 -9.66
CA ILE A 210 2.20 3.20 -9.64
C ILE A 210 0.74 2.98 -10.03
N LEU A 211 -0.20 3.59 -9.30
CA LEU A 211 -1.64 3.41 -9.54
C LEU A 211 -2.06 3.90 -10.94
N GLY A 212 -1.47 5.00 -11.40
CA GLY A 212 -1.68 5.53 -12.74
C GLY A 212 -1.18 4.58 -13.83
N SER A 213 -0.03 3.94 -13.64
CA SER A 213 0.51 2.97 -14.59
C SER A 213 -0.34 1.68 -14.66
N VAL A 214 -0.81 1.17 -13.50
CA VAL A 214 -1.73 0.03 -13.43
C VAL A 214 -3.04 0.35 -14.15
N ARG A 215 -3.61 1.53 -13.92
CA ARG A 215 -4.82 2.00 -14.60
C ARG A 215 -4.64 2.04 -16.12
N ARG A 216 -3.57 2.68 -16.61
CA ARG A 216 -3.27 2.78 -18.04
C ARG A 216 -3.12 1.40 -18.68
N TRP A 217 -2.45 0.47 -18.00
CA TRP A 217 -2.30 -0.90 -18.48
C TRP A 217 -3.65 -1.63 -18.53
N LEU A 218 -4.46 -1.57 -17.47
CA LEU A 218 -5.79 -2.19 -17.44
C LEU A 218 -6.72 -1.60 -18.52
N ASP A 219 -6.70 -0.28 -18.70
CA ASP A 219 -7.47 0.41 -19.72
C ASP A 219 -7.04 -0.01 -21.13
N ALA A 220 -5.74 -0.20 -21.38
CA ALA A 220 -5.24 -0.71 -22.65
C ALA A 220 -5.69 -2.15 -22.91
N VAL A 221 -5.68 -3.02 -21.89
CA VAL A 221 -6.17 -4.41 -21.99
C VAL A 221 -7.66 -4.45 -22.34
N VAL A 222 -8.49 -3.64 -21.65
CA VAL A 222 -9.93 -3.53 -21.94
C VAL A 222 -10.17 -2.99 -23.35
N GLN A 223 -9.47 -1.93 -23.75
CA GLN A 223 -9.62 -1.34 -25.07
C GLN A 223 -9.18 -2.29 -26.18
N ARG A 224 -8.10 -3.06 -25.96
CA ARG A 224 -7.61 -4.05 -26.90
C ARG A 224 -8.62 -5.16 -27.18
N ALA A 225 -9.45 -5.50 -26.20
CA ALA A 225 -10.51 -6.48 -26.40
C ALA A 225 -11.64 -5.96 -27.31
N ARG A 226 -11.77 -4.64 -27.48
CA ARG A 226 -12.76 -4.01 -28.38
C ARG A 226 -12.19 -3.56 -29.72
N ARG A 227 -10.91 -3.16 -29.75
CA ARG A 227 -10.25 -2.52 -30.91
C ARG A 227 -8.79 -2.95 -31.00
N PRO A 228 -8.16 -2.92 -32.19
CA PRO A 228 -6.73 -3.21 -32.33
C PRO A 228 -5.86 -2.08 -31.73
N LEU A 229 -5.51 -2.21 -30.44
CA LEU A 229 -4.66 -1.26 -29.70
C LEU A 229 -3.45 -1.98 -29.05
N ALA A 230 -2.23 -1.49 -29.28
CA ALA A 230 -1.06 -2.10 -28.66
C ALA A 230 -1.05 -1.95 -27.13
N VAL A 231 -0.82 -3.04 -26.39
CA VAL A 231 -0.80 -3.08 -24.92
C VAL A 231 0.63 -2.96 -24.36
N ARG A 232 1.65 -3.37 -25.14
CA ARG A 232 3.06 -3.40 -24.74
C ARG A 232 3.63 -2.06 -24.26
N PRO A 233 3.31 -0.88 -24.83
CA PRO A 233 3.78 0.39 -24.29
C PRO A 233 3.32 0.64 -22.86
N ALA A 234 2.05 0.34 -22.55
CA ALA A 234 1.50 0.49 -21.20
C ALA A 234 2.13 -0.51 -20.23
N ALA A 235 2.39 -1.75 -20.66
CA ALA A 235 3.08 -2.75 -19.84
C ALA A 235 4.54 -2.37 -19.55
N ARG A 236 5.27 -1.78 -20.51
CA ARG A 236 6.63 -1.28 -20.31
C ARG A 236 6.69 -0.10 -19.34
N ALA A 237 5.70 0.79 -19.37
CA ALA A 237 5.62 1.91 -18.44
C ALA A 237 5.39 1.46 -16.98
N LEU A 238 4.75 0.31 -16.77
CA LEU A 238 4.52 -0.29 -15.45
C LEU A 238 5.77 -0.97 -14.86
N ASP A 239 6.65 -1.49 -15.72
CA ASP A 239 7.82 -2.30 -15.36
C ASP A 239 8.79 -1.65 -14.33
N PRO A 240 9.25 -0.39 -14.51
CA PRO A 240 10.18 0.24 -13.57
C PRO A 240 9.54 0.49 -12.20
N TRP A 241 8.25 0.80 -12.15
CA TRP A 241 7.53 1.06 -10.91
C TRP A 241 7.36 -0.20 -10.06
N LEU A 242 7.06 -1.33 -10.69
CA LEU A 242 6.99 -2.61 -10.00
C LEU A 242 8.37 -3.06 -9.49
N LEU A 243 9.43 -2.84 -10.26
CA LEU A 243 10.80 -3.14 -9.80
C LEU A 243 11.17 -2.27 -8.60
N PHE A 244 10.90 -0.96 -8.67
CA PHE A 244 11.13 -0.04 -7.57
C PHE A 244 10.40 -0.49 -6.30
N THR A 245 9.13 -0.91 -6.44
CA THR A 245 8.32 -1.43 -5.32
C THR A 245 8.92 -2.71 -4.74
N VAL A 246 9.40 -3.63 -5.58
CA VAL A 246 10.09 -4.85 -5.13
C VAL A 246 11.34 -4.51 -4.32
N VAL A 247 12.16 -3.56 -4.77
CA VAL A 247 13.37 -3.15 -4.06
C VAL A 247 13.02 -2.57 -2.68
N LEU A 248 12.01 -1.69 -2.59
CA LEU A 248 11.55 -1.15 -1.31
C LEU A 248 11.05 -2.24 -0.36
N LEU A 249 10.29 -3.20 -0.88
CA LEU A 249 9.79 -4.33 -0.08
C LEU A 249 10.94 -5.23 0.40
N VAL A 250 11.97 -5.47 -0.41
CA VAL A 250 13.16 -6.23 0.00
C VAL A 250 13.93 -5.53 1.11
N LEU A 251 14.11 -4.20 1.01
CA LEU A 251 14.73 -3.41 2.08
C LEU A 251 13.89 -3.45 3.36
N GLY A 252 12.57 -3.32 3.25
CA GLY A 252 11.66 -3.46 4.39
C GLY A 252 11.72 -4.85 5.02
N LEU A 253 11.76 -5.90 4.20
CA LEU A 253 11.92 -7.29 4.67
C LEU A 253 13.25 -7.47 5.43
N ALA A 254 14.35 -6.94 4.90
CA ALA A 254 15.63 -6.97 5.58
C ALA A 254 15.55 -6.27 6.95
N GLY A 255 14.93 -5.11 7.03
CA GLY A 255 14.70 -4.39 8.28
C GLY A 255 13.87 -5.20 9.30
N LEU A 256 12.77 -5.83 8.85
CA LEU A 256 11.92 -6.66 9.70
C LEU A 256 12.65 -7.90 10.23
N LEU A 257 13.48 -8.54 9.40
CA LEU A 257 14.29 -9.70 9.81
C LEU A 257 15.42 -9.28 10.76
N LEU A 258 16.10 -8.17 10.47
CA LEU A 258 17.16 -7.61 11.32
C LEU A 258 16.63 -7.10 12.67
N GLY A 259 15.38 -6.65 12.75
CA GLY A 259 14.74 -6.31 14.02
C GLY A 259 14.18 -7.54 14.75
N GLY A 260 13.50 -8.44 14.03
CA GLY A 260 12.78 -9.56 14.61
C GLY A 260 13.67 -10.68 15.16
N LEU A 261 14.72 -11.07 14.43
CA LEU A 261 15.60 -12.17 14.83
C LEU A 261 16.38 -11.86 16.12
N PRO A 262 16.95 -10.66 16.33
CA PRO A 262 17.56 -10.30 17.60
C PRO A 262 16.56 -10.27 18.76
N LEU A 263 15.31 -9.85 18.54
CA LEU A 263 14.29 -9.88 19.60
C LEU A 263 14.02 -11.31 20.07
N VAL A 264 13.98 -12.30 19.16
CA VAL A 264 13.90 -13.73 19.53
C VAL A 264 15.11 -14.14 20.35
N ALA A 265 16.32 -13.81 19.87
CA ALA A 265 17.56 -14.16 20.55
C ALA A 265 17.62 -13.56 21.97
N VAL A 266 17.37 -12.26 22.12
CA VAL A 266 17.36 -11.55 23.41
C VAL A 266 16.30 -12.13 24.35
N SER A 267 15.11 -12.50 23.84
CA SER A 267 14.06 -13.11 24.67
C SER A 267 14.49 -14.43 25.34
N ALA A 268 15.39 -15.19 24.71
CA ALA A 268 15.93 -16.43 25.27
C ALA A 268 16.87 -16.16 26.46
N PHE A 269 17.60 -15.04 26.45
CA PHE A 269 18.51 -14.65 27.52
C PHE A 269 17.79 -13.95 28.70
N VAL A 270 16.77 -13.14 28.41
CA VAL A 270 15.99 -12.40 29.43
C VAL A 270 15.23 -13.34 30.38
N GLY A 271 14.80 -14.51 29.91
CA GLY A 271 14.10 -15.49 30.74
C GLY A 271 14.97 -16.18 31.80
N GLY A 272 16.30 -16.05 31.74
CA GLY A 272 17.25 -16.67 32.67
C GLY A 272 18.02 -15.70 33.55
N ALA A 273 17.92 -14.39 33.30
CA ALA A 273 18.61 -13.37 34.08
C ALA A 273 17.72 -12.88 35.24
N PRO A 274 18.17 -12.96 36.51
CA PRO A 274 17.43 -12.38 37.61
C PRO A 274 17.43 -10.86 37.47
N LEU A 275 16.25 -10.28 37.25
CA LEU A 275 16.03 -8.83 37.41
C LEU A 275 16.01 -8.55 38.92
N ASN A 276 17.20 -8.28 39.47
CA ASN A 276 17.38 -7.88 40.88
C ASN A 276 17.14 -6.39 41.11
N ASP A 277 16.61 -5.66 40.12
CA ASP A 277 16.30 -4.25 40.27
C ASP A 277 14.92 -4.08 40.92
N PRO A 278 14.86 -3.64 42.19
CA PRO A 278 13.61 -3.46 42.89
C PRO A 278 12.72 -2.40 42.21
N GLN A 279 13.27 -1.43 41.47
CA GLN A 279 12.48 -0.43 40.76
C GLN A 279 11.76 -1.01 39.52
N LEU A 280 12.38 -1.96 38.82
CA LEU A 280 11.78 -2.65 37.66
C LEU A 280 10.77 -3.73 38.08
N ALA A 281 11.07 -4.48 39.14
CA ALA A 281 10.13 -5.42 39.74
C ALA A 281 8.88 -4.71 40.28
N ALA A 282 9.08 -3.51 40.83
CA ALA A 282 8.06 -2.59 41.27
C ALA A 282 7.20 -2.06 40.10
N LEU A 283 7.77 -1.76 38.93
CA LEU A 283 7.00 -1.44 37.72
C LEU A 283 6.19 -2.63 37.13
N GLY A 284 6.13 -3.79 37.81
CA GLY A 284 5.47 -5.01 37.32
C GLY A 284 6.20 -5.66 36.14
N VAL A 285 7.40 -5.15 35.79
CA VAL A 285 8.25 -5.67 34.73
C VAL A 285 8.99 -6.89 35.25
N THR A 286 8.28 -8.01 35.27
CA THR A 286 8.89 -9.31 35.57
C THR A 286 9.70 -9.79 34.36
N PRO A 287 10.76 -10.60 34.55
CA PRO A 287 11.46 -11.26 33.44
C PRO A 287 10.51 -12.03 32.51
N ALA A 288 9.45 -12.63 33.08
CA ALA A 288 8.42 -13.32 32.33
C ALA A 288 7.60 -12.38 31.44
N ALA A 289 7.15 -11.24 31.99
CA ALA A 289 6.41 -10.23 31.22
C ALA A 289 7.27 -9.62 30.10
N LEU A 290 8.53 -9.28 30.39
CA LEU A 290 9.47 -8.75 29.40
C LEU A 290 9.73 -9.77 28.28
N ARG A 291 9.94 -11.04 28.63
CA ARG A 291 10.08 -12.14 27.66
C ARG A 291 8.84 -12.27 26.77
N VAL A 292 7.64 -12.21 27.34
CA VAL A 292 6.39 -12.27 26.56
C VAL A 292 6.29 -11.08 25.59
N THR A 293 6.60 -9.86 26.04
CA THR A 293 6.59 -8.67 25.17
C THR A 293 7.60 -8.78 24.03
N LEU A 294 8.82 -9.26 24.31
CA LEU A 294 9.84 -9.48 23.27
C LEU A 294 9.41 -10.56 22.27
N LEU A 295 8.80 -11.66 22.73
CA LEU A 295 8.28 -12.73 21.88
C LEU A 295 7.10 -12.25 21.02
N LEU A 296 6.19 -11.45 21.58
CA LEU A 296 5.10 -10.85 20.82
C LEU A 296 5.61 -9.88 19.76
N GLY A 297 6.59 -9.04 20.11
CA GLY A 297 7.25 -8.13 19.17
C GLY A 297 7.97 -8.89 18.05
N ALA A 298 8.70 -9.95 18.40
CA ALA A 298 9.35 -10.82 17.43
C ALA A 298 8.34 -11.54 16.53
N ALA A 299 7.26 -12.09 17.09
CA ALA A 299 6.21 -12.74 16.33
C ALA A 299 5.52 -11.76 15.37
N ALA A 300 5.27 -10.52 15.81
CA ALA A 300 4.72 -9.47 14.95
C ALA A 300 5.68 -9.11 13.80
N MET A 301 6.99 -8.98 14.08
CA MET A 301 7.99 -8.69 13.05
C MET A 301 8.16 -9.85 12.05
N LEU A 302 8.18 -11.09 12.51
CA LEU A 302 8.27 -12.28 11.65
C LEU A 302 6.98 -12.48 10.84
N GLY A 303 5.82 -12.24 11.43
CA GLY A 303 4.54 -12.20 10.71
C GLY A 303 4.53 -11.11 9.63
N GLY A 304 5.04 -9.93 9.96
CA GLY A 304 5.28 -8.85 9.01
C GLY A 304 6.23 -9.26 7.88
N ALA A 305 7.33 -9.95 8.19
CA ALA A 305 8.29 -10.43 7.19
C ALA A 305 7.65 -11.46 6.23
N LEU A 306 6.82 -12.35 6.75
CA LEU A 306 6.06 -13.31 5.93
C LEU A 306 5.07 -12.57 5.00
N PHE A 307 4.38 -11.56 5.52
CA PHE A 307 3.49 -10.71 4.74
C PHE A 307 4.26 -9.94 3.65
N SER A 308 5.40 -9.32 3.97
CA SER A 308 6.28 -8.64 3.01
C SER A 308 6.80 -9.59 1.94
N THR A 309 7.16 -10.83 2.30
CA THR A 309 7.59 -11.84 1.32
C THR A 309 6.49 -12.16 0.32
N LEU A 310 5.24 -12.30 0.79
CA LEU A 310 4.09 -12.52 -0.08
C LEU A 310 3.86 -11.34 -1.03
N LEU A 311 4.02 -10.11 -0.55
CA LEU A 311 3.94 -8.90 -1.39
C LEU A 311 5.05 -8.84 -2.45
N ILE A 312 6.29 -9.19 -2.09
CA ILE A 312 7.42 -9.27 -3.04
C ILE A 312 7.10 -10.25 -4.17
N LEU A 313 6.62 -11.45 -3.81
CA LEU A 313 6.24 -12.47 -4.78
C LEU A 313 5.11 -11.99 -5.69
N LEU A 314 4.07 -11.36 -5.12
CA LEU A 314 2.97 -10.77 -5.87
C LEU A 314 3.45 -9.72 -6.88
N MET A 315 4.34 -8.81 -6.47
CA MET A 315 4.87 -7.77 -7.36
C MET A 315 5.74 -8.35 -8.47
N ALA A 316 6.61 -9.31 -8.14
CA ALA A 316 7.45 -10.00 -9.11
C ALA A 316 6.61 -10.78 -10.14
N TRP A 317 5.56 -11.48 -9.70
CA TRP A 317 4.64 -12.17 -10.61
C TRP A 317 3.80 -11.20 -11.42
N SER A 318 3.34 -10.09 -10.84
CA SER A 318 2.52 -9.07 -11.54
C SER A 318 3.28 -8.44 -12.70
N ARG A 319 4.56 -8.12 -12.50
CA ARG A 319 5.46 -7.63 -13.57
C ARG A 319 5.54 -8.62 -14.73
N GLY A 320 5.81 -9.89 -14.41
CA GLY A 320 5.87 -10.94 -15.40
C GLY A 320 4.52 -11.25 -16.06
N PHE A 321 3.42 -11.05 -15.34
CA PHE A 321 2.08 -11.27 -15.86
C PHE A 321 1.70 -10.19 -16.87
N ALA A 322 1.90 -8.91 -16.54
CA ALA A 322 1.58 -7.79 -17.41
C ALA A 322 2.32 -7.85 -18.77
N THR A 323 3.60 -8.22 -18.73
CA THR A 323 4.43 -8.40 -19.94
C THR A 323 3.97 -9.56 -20.80
N ASN A 324 3.66 -10.72 -20.21
CA ASN A 324 3.14 -11.87 -20.95
C ASN A 324 1.77 -11.59 -21.57
N VAL A 325 0.88 -10.91 -20.83
CA VAL A 325 -0.44 -10.51 -21.33
C VAL A 325 -0.29 -9.60 -22.55
N ALA A 326 0.58 -8.58 -22.48
CA ALA A 326 0.85 -7.70 -23.61
C ALA A 326 1.37 -8.46 -24.84
N THR A 327 2.31 -9.40 -24.64
CA THR A 327 2.84 -10.23 -25.74
C THR A 327 1.77 -11.07 -26.42
N VAL A 328 0.85 -11.67 -25.65
CA VAL A 328 -0.25 -12.48 -26.20
C VAL A 328 -1.28 -11.61 -26.94
N LEU A 329 -1.64 -10.45 -26.40
CA LEU A 329 -2.64 -9.58 -27.01
C LEU A 329 -2.13 -8.83 -28.26
N ASP A 330 -0.84 -8.53 -28.31
CA ASP A 330 -0.22 -7.79 -29.41
C ASP A 330 0.21 -8.68 -30.59
N SER A 331 0.27 -10.02 -30.42
CA SER A 331 0.70 -10.95 -31.48
C SER A 331 -0.25 -11.02 -32.68
N GLY A 332 -1.48 -10.53 -32.55
CA GLY A 332 -2.50 -10.50 -33.60
C GLY A 332 -2.69 -9.13 -34.27
N LEU A 333 -1.80 -8.17 -34.05
CA LEU A 333 -1.86 -6.86 -34.72
C LEU A 333 -1.17 -6.93 -36.09
N PRO A 334 -1.87 -6.64 -37.21
CA PRO A 334 -1.22 -6.54 -38.51
C PRO A 334 -0.27 -5.34 -38.52
N GLY A 335 1.03 -5.60 -38.75
CA GLY A 335 2.06 -4.57 -38.98
C GLY A 335 2.05 -3.46 -37.93
N SER A 336 2.41 -3.77 -36.69
CA SER A 336 2.58 -2.76 -35.64
C SER A 336 3.83 -1.90 -35.89
N THR A 337 3.72 -0.93 -36.79
CA THR A 337 4.54 0.28 -36.71
C THR A 337 4.28 0.91 -35.34
N PRO A 338 5.30 1.19 -34.52
CA PRO A 338 5.08 1.88 -33.27
C PRO A 338 4.46 3.24 -33.59
N ALA A 339 3.22 3.49 -33.13
CA ALA A 339 2.71 4.84 -33.08
C ALA A 339 3.73 5.64 -32.24
N PRO A 340 4.33 6.71 -32.78
CA PRO A 340 5.24 7.54 -32.02
C PRO A 340 4.49 7.99 -30.76
N ILE A 341 5.15 7.87 -29.61
CA ILE A 341 4.67 8.47 -28.37
C ILE A 341 4.40 9.94 -28.72
N PRO A 342 3.14 10.43 -28.64
CA PRO A 342 2.88 11.83 -28.86
C PRO A 342 3.68 12.59 -27.81
N ASP A 343 4.71 13.30 -28.26
CA ASP A 343 5.44 14.22 -27.42
C ASP A 343 4.43 15.30 -26.98
N PRO A 344 4.10 15.39 -25.68
CA PRO A 344 3.13 16.37 -25.19
C PRO A 344 3.57 17.81 -25.47
N TRP A 345 4.82 18.01 -25.89
CA TRP A 345 5.39 19.31 -26.24
C TRP A 345 5.40 19.61 -27.75
N ASN A 346 5.12 18.63 -28.62
CA ASN A 346 5.12 18.78 -30.09
C ASN A 346 3.74 18.52 -30.73
N SER A 347 2.69 18.52 -29.94
CA SER A 347 1.33 18.51 -30.49
C SER A 347 1.06 19.86 -31.15
N PRO A 348 0.66 19.94 -32.43
CA PRO A 348 0.20 21.21 -32.99
C PRO A 348 -0.96 21.72 -32.12
N PRO A 349 -1.02 23.04 -31.83
CA PRO A 349 -2.07 23.60 -31.01
C PRO A 349 -3.42 23.20 -31.59
N GLN A 350 -4.21 22.50 -30.78
CA GLN A 350 -5.53 22.04 -31.15
C GLN A 350 -6.34 23.28 -31.54
N PRO A 351 -6.79 23.42 -32.80
CA PRO A 351 -7.56 24.58 -33.19
C PRO A 351 -8.80 24.62 -32.31
N ALA A 352 -8.97 25.73 -31.59
CA ALA A 352 -10.13 25.96 -30.75
C ALA A 352 -11.38 25.65 -31.57
N GLN A 353 -12.20 24.74 -31.06
CA GLN A 353 -13.54 24.49 -31.60
C GLN A 353 -14.24 25.84 -31.73
N ALA A 354 -14.36 26.33 -32.96
CA ALA A 354 -15.20 27.45 -33.28
C ALA A 354 -16.61 27.07 -32.81
N ARG A 355 -17.09 27.77 -31.77
CA ARG A 355 -18.51 27.79 -31.48
C ARG A 355 -19.16 28.50 -32.65
N ASP A 356 -19.88 27.75 -33.48
CA ASP A 356 -20.82 28.33 -34.42
C ASP A 356 -21.89 29.08 -33.62
N PRO A 357 -22.12 30.37 -33.90
CA PRO A 357 -23.29 31.08 -33.41
C PRO A 357 -24.49 30.71 -34.29
N SER A 358 -25.46 30.00 -33.72
CA SER A 358 -26.84 29.95 -34.21
C SER A 358 -27.73 30.77 -33.30
#